data_AF-A0A930A350-F1
#
_entry.id   AF-A0A930A350-F1
#
_cell.length_a   1.000
_cell.length_b   1.000
_cell.length_c   1.000
_cell.angle_alpha   90.00
_cell.angle_beta   90.00
_cell.angle_gamma   90.00
#
_symmetry.space_group_name_H-M   'P 1'
#
loop_
_entity.id
_entity.type
_entity.pdbx_description
1 polymer ?
#
loop_
_entity_poly.entity_id
_entity_poly.type
_entity_poly.pdbx_seq_one_letter_code
_entity_poly.pdbx_strand_id
1 'polypeptide(L)'
;MSGKHFTLEDRINILIHVKQNHSMRMIAAALNASASTVSRELKKHRILDEYSSFHSVTPTCSRIMKAPWICNGCPRFSACKKRKYRYIPAQAHSAYESTLHLSREKIRTGEKGLRFLDNLVTPLIRDQRQT
;
A
#
# COMPACT_ATOMS: atom_id res chain seq x y z
N MET A 1 -15.41 -10.75 3.18
CA MET A 1 -14.47 -11.72 2.58
C MET A 1 -13.06 -11.34 2.97
N SER A 2 -12.31 -12.25 3.59
CA SER A 2 -10.89 -12.01 3.92
C SER A 2 -10.09 -11.90 2.63
N GLY A 3 -9.44 -10.76 2.39
CA GLY A 3 -8.64 -10.55 1.18
C GLY A 3 -7.28 -11.23 1.31
N LYS A 4 -6.74 -11.77 0.19
CA LYS A 4 -5.37 -12.29 0.17
C LYS A 4 -4.40 -11.19 0.65
N HIS A 5 -3.63 -11.48 1.70
CA HIS A 5 -2.48 -10.69 2.08
C HIS A 5 -1.29 -11.17 1.26
N PHE A 6 -0.68 -10.26 0.49
CA PHE A 6 0.52 -10.59 -0.25
C PHE A 6 1.69 -10.76 0.72
N THR A 7 2.50 -11.79 0.51
CA THR A 7 3.81 -11.95 1.16
C THR A 7 4.85 -11.04 0.49
N LEU A 8 6.09 -11.02 0.98
CA LEU A 8 7.17 -10.36 0.25
C LEU A 8 7.40 -11.03 -1.11
N GLU A 9 7.37 -12.36 -1.16
CA GLU A 9 7.56 -13.15 -2.37
C GLU A 9 6.46 -12.87 -3.42
N ASP A 10 5.19 -12.80 -3.00
CA ASP A 10 4.09 -12.41 -3.89
C ASP A 10 4.38 -11.04 -4.55
N ARG A 11 4.88 -10.06 -3.78
CA ARG A 11 5.18 -8.71 -4.28
C ARG A 11 6.39 -8.69 -5.22
N ILE A 12 7.40 -9.52 -4.97
CA ILE A 12 8.52 -9.72 -5.88
C ILE A 12 8.01 -10.29 -7.21
N ASN A 13 7.14 -11.31 -7.15
CA ASN A 13 6.53 -11.90 -8.33
C ASN A 13 5.68 -10.89 -9.12
N ILE A 14 4.90 -10.02 -8.47
CA ILE A 14 4.22 -8.90 -9.14
C ILE A 14 5.21 -8.07 -9.97
N LEU A 15 6.34 -7.68 -9.37
CA LEU A 15 7.35 -6.87 -10.07
C LEU A 15 7.96 -7.61 -11.26
N ILE A 16 8.28 -8.90 -11.11
CA ILE A 16 8.83 -9.75 -12.18
C ILE A 16 7.86 -9.78 -13.37
N HIS A 17 6.59 -10.11 -13.13
CA HIS A 17 5.61 -10.18 -14.21
C HIS A 17 5.35 -8.82 -14.87
N VAL A 18 5.38 -7.72 -14.11
CA VAL A 18 5.27 -6.36 -14.68
C VAL A 18 6.46 -6.06 -15.60
N LYS A 19 7.69 -6.45 -15.22
CA LYS A 19 8.88 -6.27 -16.08
C LYS A 19 8.77 -7.07 -17.39
N GLN A 20 8.14 -8.23 -17.33
CA GLN A 20 7.85 -9.08 -18.50
C GLN A 20 6.66 -8.61 -19.34
N ASN A 21 6.01 -7.48 -18.99
CA ASN A 21 4.82 -6.95 -19.66
C ASN A 21 3.62 -7.92 -19.69
N HIS A 22 3.51 -8.80 -18.70
CA HIS A 22 2.34 -9.65 -18.55
C HIS A 22 1.07 -8.84 -18.23
N SER A 23 -0.08 -9.34 -18.69
CA SER A 23 -1.37 -8.70 -18.40
C SER A 23 -1.73 -8.80 -16.92
N MET A 24 -2.55 -7.87 -16.43
CA MET A 24 -3.06 -7.92 -15.04
C MET A 24 -3.76 -9.24 -14.70
N ARG A 25 -4.41 -9.87 -15.69
CA ARG A 25 -5.05 -11.19 -15.54
C ARG A 25 -4.01 -12.29 -15.31
N MET A 26 -2.93 -12.29 -16.09
CA MET A 26 -1.84 -13.25 -15.93
C MET A 26 -1.13 -13.09 -14.58
N ILE A 27 -0.82 -11.85 -14.18
CA ILE A 27 -0.20 -11.55 -12.88
C ILE A 27 -1.07 -12.09 -11.74
N ALA A 28 -2.38 -11.85 -11.83
CA ALA A 28 -3.34 -12.29 -10.83
C ALA A 28 -3.45 -13.81 -10.75
N ALA A 29 -3.50 -14.49 -11.91
CA ALA A 29 -3.53 -15.95 -11.99
C ALA A 29 -2.27 -16.58 -11.37
N ALA A 30 -1.08 -16.06 -11.69
CA ALA A 30 0.19 -16.54 -11.13
C ALA A 30 0.25 -16.43 -9.60
N LEU A 31 -0.43 -15.44 -9.02
CA LEU A 31 -0.46 -15.19 -7.58
C LEU A 31 -1.68 -15.82 -6.89
N ASN A 32 -2.51 -16.60 -7.58
CA ASN A 32 -3.79 -17.09 -7.08
C ASN A 32 -4.61 -15.96 -6.38
N ALA A 33 -4.71 -14.82 -7.06
CA ALA A 33 -5.35 -13.61 -6.56
C ALA A 33 -6.31 -13.05 -7.61
N SER A 34 -7.21 -12.14 -7.19
CA SER A 34 -8.02 -11.39 -8.15
C SER A 34 -7.22 -10.26 -8.79
N ALA A 35 -7.50 -9.92 -10.06
CA ALA A 35 -6.89 -8.77 -10.72
C ALA A 35 -7.16 -7.44 -9.97
N SER A 36 -8.28 -7.35 -9.25
CA SER A 36 -8.60 -6.20 -8.38
C SER A 36 -7.64 -6.09 -7.20
N THR A 37 -7.20 -7.22 -6.63
CA THR A 37 -6.28 -7.27 -5.48
C THR A 37 -4.90 -6.77 -5.91
N VAL A 38 -4.40 -7.28 -7.04
CA VAL A 38 -3.13 -6.83 -7.64
C VAL A 38 -3.23 -5.34 -8.03
N SER A 39 -4.35 -4.90 -8.59
CA SER A 39 -4.55 -3.49 -8.95
C SER A 39 -4.49 -2.57 -7.73
N ARG A 40 -5.12 -2.97 -6.61
CA ARG A 40 -5.12 -2.21 -5.36
C ARG A 40 -3.72 -2.12 -4.77
N GLU A 41 -2.98 -3.22 -4.75
CA GLU A 41 -1.57 -3.27 -4.31
C GLU A 41 -0.72 -2.25 -5.09
N LEU A 42 -0.76 -2.31 -6.42
CA LEU A 42 0.04 -1.44 -7.28
C LEU A 42 -0.35 0.03 -7.16
N LYS A 43 -1.65 0.35 -7.09
CA LYS A 43 -2.11 1.74 -6.93
C LYS A 43 -1.75 2.31 -5.56
N LYS A 44 -1.82 1.50 -4.50
CA LYS A 44 -1.55 1.92 -3.13
C LYS A 44 -0.06 2.15 -2.87
N HIS A 45 0.80 1.30 -3.42
CA HIS A 45 2.23 1.28 -3.10
C HIS A 45 3.14 1.77 -4.24
N ARG A 46 2.59 2.47 -5.23
CA ARG A 46 3.40 3.17 -6.23
C ARG A 46 4.00 4.45 -5.65
N ILE A 47 5.23 4.73 -6.04
CA ILE A 47 6.03 5.86 -5.57
C ILE A 47 6.30 6.74 -6.78
N LEU A 48 6.12 8.05 -6.61
CA LEU A 48 6.45 9.01 -7.65
C LEU A 48 7.98 9.08 -7.79
N ASP A 49 8.47 8.86 -9.00
CA ASP A 49 9.90 8.99 -9.35
C ASP A 49 10.07 10.37 -9.99
N GLU A 50 10.23 11.39 -9.14
CA GLU A 50 10.30 12.80 -9.57
C GLU A 50 11.62 13.08 -10.29
N TYR A 51 11.52 13.66 -11.49
CA TYR A 51 12.65 14.23 -12.21
C TYR A 51 12.60 15.74 -12.01
N SER A 52 13.42 16.26 -11.09
CA SER A 52 13.73 17.68 -10.82
C SER A 52 12.55 18.66 -10.75
N SER A 53 12.37 19.28 -9.58
CA SER A 53 11.34 20.26 -9.23
C SER A 53 11.43 21.62 -9.98
N PHE A 54 12.37 21.80 -10.91
CA PHE A 54 12.62 23.08 -11.56
C PHE A 54 11.72 23.38 -12.78
N HIS A 55 10.87 22.44 -13.23
CA HIS A 55 9.89 22.68 -14.29
C HIS A 55 8.49 22.30 -13.82
N SER A 56 7.59 23.29 -13.78
CA SER A 56 6.21 23.14 -13.31
C SER A 56 5.35 22.16 -14.14
N VAL A 57 5.81 21.78 -15.34
CA VAL A 57 5.07 20.87 -16.24
C VAL A 57 6.00 19.83 -16.86
N THR A 58 6.30 18.76 -16.11
CA THR A 58 6.93 17.58 -16.70
C THR A 58 5.87 16.71 -17.39
N PRO A 59 6.08 16.30 -18.66
CA PRO A 59 5.12 15.44 -19.35
C PRO A 59 4.99 14.09 -18.62
N THR A 60 3.78 13.51 -18.64
CA THR A 60 3.50 12.24 -17.97
C THR A 60 3.85 11.03 -18.84
N CYS A 61 4.38 9.95 -18.25
CA CYS A 61 4.64 8.72 -18.98
C CYS A 61 3.34 8.02 -19.39
N SER A 62 3.19 7.63 -20.66
CA SER A 62 1.99 6.95 -21.15
C SER A 62 1.70 5.61 -20.45
N ARG A 63 2.72 4.92 -19.91
CA ARG A 63 2.55 3.66 -19.17
C ARG A 63 1.77 3.82 -17.87
N ILE A 64 1.74 5.01 -17.26
CA ILE A 64 0.99 5.22 -16.03
C ILE A 64 -0.49 5.50 -16.28
N MET A 65 -0.88 5.77 -17.53
CA MET A 65 -2.28 6.04 -17.92
C MET A 65 -3.13 4.77 -17.97
N LYS A 66 -2.48 3.60 -18.08
CA LYS A 66 -3.14 2.28 -18.13
C LYS A 66 -2.54 1.38 -17.04
N ALA A 67 -3.24 0.31 -16.70
CA ALA A 67 -2.68 -0.72 -15.82
C ALA A 67 -1.35 -1.23 -16.40
N PRO A 68 -0.30 -1.44 -15.58
CA PRO A 68 -0.27 -1.49 -14.11
C PRO A 68 -0.07 -0.14 -13.38
N TRP A 69 -0.23 1.01 -14.06
CA TRP A 69 -0.04 2.37 -13.52
C TRP A 69 1.36 2.69 -13.00
N ILE A 70 2.34 1.85 -13.35
CA ILE A 70 3.75 1.96 -12.97
C ILE A 70 4.64 1.75 -14.18
N CYS A 71 5.89 2.21 -14.08
CA CYS A 71 6.84 2.22 -15.18
C CYS A 71 7.96 1.19 -15.05
N ASN A 72 7.93 0.30 -14.05
CA ASN A 72 9.00 -0.68 -13.81
C ASN A 72 9.33 -1.56 -15.03
N GLY A 73 8.35 -1.84 -15.90
CA GLY A 73 8.54 -2.56 -17.17
C GLY A 73 8.85 -1.67 -18.38
N CYS A 74 9.18 -0.40 -18.19
CA CYS A 74 9.53 0.51 -19.28
C CYS A 74 10.99 0.26 -19.73
N PRO A 75 11.26 0.02 -21.03
CA PRO A 75 12.64 -0.16 -21.52
C PRO A 75 13.53 1.06 -21.30
N ARG A 76 12.94 2.27 -21.36
CA ARG A 76 13.65 3.54 -21.14
C ARG A 76 13.48 4.04 -19.70
N PHE A 77 13.20 3.18 -18.72
CA PHE A 77 12.83 3.61 -17.37
C PHE A 77 13.87 4.57 -16.75
N SER A 78 15.16 4.23 -16.82
CA SER A 78 16.26 5.06 -16.29
C SER A 78 16.39 6.40 -17.01
N ALA A 79 16.38 6.41 -18.34
CA ALA A 79 16.53 7.61 -19.16
C ALA A 79 15.26 8.49 -19.26
N CYS A 80 14.10 7.96 -18.86
CA CYS A 80 12.82 8.65 -18.99
C CYS A 80 12.73 9.83 -18.01
N LYS A 81 12.71 11.06 -18.54
CA LYS A 81 12.54 12.31 -17.78
C LYS A 81 11.07 12.69 -17.54
N LYS A 82 10.13 11.84 -17.96
CA LYS A 82 8.69 12.05 -17.77
C LYS A 82 8.29 11.71 -16.34
N ARG A 83 7.22 12.32 -15.84
CA ARG A 83 6.59 11.92 -14.59
C ARG A 83 6.21 10.44 -14.64
N LYS A 84 6.81 9.63 -13.78
CA LYS A 84 6.68 8.16 -13.79
C LYS A 84 6.53 7.64 -12.36
N TYR A 85 5.91 6.48 -12.24
CA TYR A 85 5.73 5.80 -10.96
C TYR A 85 6.55 4.52 -10.92
N ARG A 86 7.08 4.19 -9.75
CA ARG A 86 7.82 2.96 -9.46
C ARG A 86 7.12 2.17 -8.37
N TYR A 87 7.05 0.86 -8.51
CA TYR A 87 6.69 -0.07 -7.44
C TYR A 87 7.95 -0.75 -6.90
N ILE A 88 8.11 -0.78 -5.57
CA ILE A 88 9.25 -1.39 -4.89
C ILE A 88 8.69 -2.42 -3.88
N PRO A 89 8.85 -3.75 -4.13
CA PRO A 89 8.27 -4.79 -3.30
C PRO A 89 8.62 -4.68 -1.81
N ALA A 90 9.89 -4.41 -1.49
CA ALA A 90 10.35 -4.27 -0.12
C ALA A 90 9.66 -3.12 0.62
N GLN A 91 9.49 -1.97 -0.05
CA GLN A 91 8.81 -0.80 0.54
C GLN A 91 7.30 -1.04 0.71
N ALA A 92 6.67 -1.70 -0.25
CA ALA A 92 5.27 -2.10 -0.15
C ALA A 92 5.05 -3.10 1.01
N HIS A 93 5.97 -4.03 1.20
CA HIS A 93 5.93 -4.99 2.30
C HIS A 93 6.13 -4.31 3.66
N SER A 94 7.17 -3.50 3.79
CA SER A 94 7.43 -2.72 5.02
C SER A 94 6.23 -1.84 5.38
N ALA A 95 5.61 -1.15 4.42
CA ALA A 95 4.40 -0.36 4.67
C ALA A 95 3.21 -1.21 5.16
N TYR A 96 3.07 -2.45 4.66
CA TYR A 96 2.07 -3.39 5.15
C TYR A 96 2.36 -3.81 6.60
N GLU A 97 3.61 -4.16 6.92
CA GLU A 97 4.01 -4.54 8.28
C GLU A 97 3.83 -3.40 9.27
N SER A 98 4.20 -2.17 8.90
CA SER A 98 3.96 -0.97 9.72
C SER A 98 2.47 -0.75 9.96
N THR A 99 1.64 -0.87 8.92
CA THR A 99 0.18 -0.74 9.07
C THR A 99 -0.34 -1.82 10.01
N LEU A 100 0.10 -3.07 9.85
CA LEU A 100 -0.31 -4.20 10.68
C LEU A 100 0.08 -4.01 12.14
N HIS A 101 1.30 -3.53 12.39
CA HIS A 101 1.80 -3.17 13.71
C HIS A 101 0.92 -2.09 14.34
N LEU A 102 0.76 -0.94 13.68
CA LEU A 102 -0.05 0.19 14.17
C LEU A 102 -1.52 -0.21 14.43
N SER A 103 -2.09 -1.08 13.60
CA SER A 103 -3.47 -1.57 13.76
C SER A 103 -3.63 -2.48 14.98
N ARG A 104 -2.56 -3.16 15.40
CA ARG A 104 -2.53 -4.12 16.52
C ARG A 104 -1.88 -3.56 17.77
N GLU A 105 -1.31 -2.36 17.67
CA GLU A 105 -0.75 -1.64 18.78
C GLU A 105 -1.88 -1.25 19.73
N LYS A 106 -1.86 -1.84 20.93
CA LYS A 106 -2.81 -1.49 21.98
C LYS A 106 -2.39 -0.16 22.59
N ILE A 107 -3.37 0.66 22.99
CA ILE A 107 -3.14 1.85 23.80
C ILE A 107 -2.46 1.40 25.10
N ARG A 108 -1.16 1.70 25.25
CA ARG A 108 -0.40 1.45 26.48
C ARG A 108 -0.56 2.64 27.43
N THR A 109 -1.76 2.84 27.96
CA THR A 109 -2.03 3.85 29.01
C THR A 109 -1.49 3.45 30.39
N GLY A 110 -1.10 2.17 30.56
CA GLY A 110 -0.67 1.61 31.84
C GLY A 110 -1.81 1.54 32.86
N GLU A 111 -1.56 0.96 34.02
CA GLU A 111 -2.59 0.79 35.07
C GLU A 111 -3.17 2.14 35.52
N LYS A 112 -2.33 3.17 35.62
CA LYS A 112 -2.75 4.53 35.99
C LYS A 112 -3.71 5.16 34.98
N GLY A 113 -3.39 5.08 33.68
CA GLY A 113 -4.26 5.63 32.64
C GLY A 113 -5.56 4.82 32.48
N LEU A 114 -5.52 3.51 32.74
CA LEU A 114 -6.72 2.68 32.79
C LEU A 114 -7.64 3.07 33.95
N ARG A 115 -7.08 3.23 35.16
CA ARG A 115 -7.83 3.67 36.36
C ARG A 115 -8.39 5.09 36.19
N PHE A 116 -7.67 5.99 35.53
CA PHE A 116 -8.17 7.32 35.21
C PHE A 116 -9.41 7.26 34.32
N LEU A 117 -9.37 6.46 33.25
CA LEU A 117 -10.51 6.28 32.36
C LEU A 117 -11.68 5.61 33.08
N ASP A 118 -11.42 4.60 33.90
CA ASP A 118 -12.46 3.92 34.69
C ASP A 118 -13.16 4.89 35.67
N ASN A 119 -12.39 5.68 36.41
CA ASN A 119 -12.94 6.68 37.33
C ASN A 119 -13.74 7.78 36.61
N LEU A 120 -13.40 8.09 35.35
CA LEU A 120 -14.13 9.06 34.55
C LEU A 120 -15.44 8.47 33.99
N VAL A 121 -15.40 7.25 33.48
CA VAL A 121 -16.49 6.66 32.68
C VAL A 121 -17.50 5.91 33.55
N THR A 122 -17.05 5.19 34.57
CA THR A 122 -17.92 4.34 35.41
C THR A 122 -19.06 5.11 36.12
N PRO A 123 -18.83 6.31 36.69
CA PRO A 123 -19.93 7.09 37.28
C PRO A 123 -20.98 7.49 36.24
N LEU A 124 -20.54 7.88 35.04
CA LEU A 124 -21.42 8.35 33.96
C LEU A 124 -22.31 7.23 33.39
N ILE A 125 -21.79 6.00 33.30
CA ILE A 125 -22.57 4.83 32.88
C ILE A 125 -23.66 4.50 33.91
N ARG A 126 -23.31 4.57 35.21
CA ARG A 126 -24.23 4.29 36.32
C ARG A 126 -25.36 5.32 36.39
N ASP A 127 -25.05 6.60 36.20
CA ASP A 127 -26.03 7.69 36.23
C ASP A 127 -27.01 7.64 35.05
N GLN A 128 -26.57 7.19 33.88
CA GLN A 128 -27.43 7.04 32.70
C GLN A 128 -28.21 5.72 32.65
N ARG A 129 -28.13 4.88 33.70
CA ARG A 129 -28.77 3.56 33.80
C ARG A 129 -28.55 2.66 32.57
N GLN A 130 -27.37 2.75 31.97
CA GLN A 130 -26.97 1.87 30.88
C GLN A 130 -26.36 0.61 31.50
N THR A 131 -27.21 -0.28 31.99
CA THR A 131 -26.83 -1.62 32.50
C THR A 131 -27.84 -2.65 32.06
#